data_AF-S7PWM3-F1
#
_entry.id   AF-S7PWM3-F1
#
_cell.length_a   1.000
_cell.length_b   1.000
_cell.length_c   1.000
_cell.angle_alpha   90.00
_cell.angle_beta   90.00
_cell.angle_gamma   90.00
#
_symmetry.space_group_name_H-M   'P 1'
#
loop_
_entity.id
_entity.type
_entity.pdbx_description
1 polymer ?
#
loop_
_entity_poly.entity_id
_entity_poly.type
_entity_poly.pdbx_seq_one_letter_code
_entity_poly.pdbx_strand_id
1 'polypeptide(L)'
;MWIRLDTISPVYIHSRIPPTLEDHATEALRTLREWNAPAASDELLEIDDLEEFQSTDLEYLLRYAVEQADRERERQARPRRRRRINAGVPSLYGLIPAPHYRGQLPHQPQQIQLLPLKPYSRQPPIPLASDVDLSEFFHESNIYARCAWIIPVRGHPPWEGSTPARIVDSDDPRQLGVRSVETTDSETKEPYICWNPDAVRAVWDFLLTFHQNGRFGPIGLAFEPVLDSETDEVSGDELDDVDYIKVYHEAYLSMYLRNVLDLWSYTPGSNAGPGASHRPSNKIRMMKGARLVLVKDGDGICIA
;
A
#
# COMPACT_ATOMS: atom_id res chain seq x y z
N MET A 1 -27.15 -12.01 -33.78
CA MET A 1 -25.90 -12.77 -33.75
C MET A 1 -25.48 -12.84 -32.29
N TRP A 2 -25.70 -13.98 -31.65
CA TRP A 2 -25.50 -14.16 -30.21
C TRP A 2 -24.15 -14.83 -29.98
N ILE A 3 -23.32 -14.28 -29.10
CA ILE A 3 -22.17 -15.00 -28.54
C ILE A 3 -22.49 -15.24 -27.06
N ARG A 4 -22.72 -16.51 -26.72
CA ARG A 4 -22.64 -17.04 -25.35
C ARG A 4 -21.18 -16.96 -24.91
N LEU A 5 -20.93 -16.36 -23.77
CA LEU A 5 -19.68 -16.54 -23.02
C LEU A 5 -20.05 -17.23 -21.71
N ASP A 6 -20.14 -18.55 -21.78
CA ASP A 6 -20.06 -19.40 -20.60
C ASP A 6 -18.58 -19.44 -20.16
N THR A 7 -18.35 -19.29 -18.85
CA THR A 7 -17.17 -19.77 -18.11
C THR A 7 -15.77 -19.36 -18.62
N ILE A 8 -15.18 -18.32 -18.03
CA ILE A 8 -13.73 -18.29 -17.81
C ILE A 8 -13.48 -17.90 -16.35
N SER A 9 -13.36 -18.93 -15.52
CA SER A 9 -12.63 -18.88 -14.26
C SER A 9 -11.14 -18.68 -14.60
N PRO A 10 -10.36 -17.87 -13.85
CA PRO A 10 -8.92 -17.87 -14.03
C PRO A 10 -8.37 -19.27 -13.73
N VAL A 11 -7.77 -19.87 -14.75
CA VAL A 11 -7.05 -21.14 -14.66
C VAL A 11 -5.73 -20.84 -13.96
N TYR A 12 -5.60 -21.26 -12.70
CA TYR A 12 -4.28 -21.43 -12.08
C TYR A 12 -3.63 -22.67 -12.72
N ILE A 13 -2.52 -22.48 -13.43
CA ILE A 13 -1.65 -23.59 -13.83
C ILE A 13 -0.67 -23.79 -12.66
N HIS A 14 -0.94 -24.77 -11.80
CA HIS A 14 0.09 -25.23 -10.86
C HIS A 14 1.22 -25.85 -11.68
N SER A 15 2.42 -25.26 -11.62
CA SER A 15 3.61 -25.71 -12.35
C SER A 15 4.16 -27.05 -11.84
N ARG A 16 3.56 -27.62 -10.79
CA ARG A 16 3.85 -28.96 -10.27
C ARG A 16 2.55 -29.62 -9.83
N ILE A 17 2.42 -30.92 -10.10
CA ILE A 17 1.36 -31.75 -9.49
C ILE A 17 1.50 -31.53 -7.97
N PRO A 18 0.43 -31.12 -7.26
CA PRO A 18 0.46 -31.00 -5.81
C PRO A 18 1.03 -32.30 -5.24
N PRO A 19 1.93 -32.27 -4.25
CA PRO A 19 2.37 -33.50 -3.63
C PRO A 19 1.13 -34.29 -3.23
N THR A 20 0.92 -35.43 -3.89
CA THR A 20 -0.11 -36.37 -3.50
C THR A 20 0.28 -36.84 -2.13
N LEU A 21 -0.38 -36.32 -1.10
CA LEU A 21 -0.38 -36.90 0.22
C LEU A 21 -0.74 -38.36 0.01
N GLU A 22 0.21 -39.25 0.26
CA GLU A 22 -0.06 -40.69 0.28
C GLU A 22 -1.24 -40.92 1.23
N ASP A 23 -2.15 -41.79 0.82
CA ASP A 23 -3.50 -42.00 1.38
C ASP A 23 -3.54 -42.50 2.84
N HIS A 24 -2.44 -42.35 3.60
CA HIS A 24 -2.39 -42.57 5.04
C HIS A 24 -3.32 -41.63 5.84
N ALA A 25 -3.80 -40.54 5.22
CA ALA A 25 -4.72 -39.60 5.86
C ALA A 25 -6.18 -40.11 5.94
N THR A 26 -6.61 -41.05 5.10
CA THR A 26 -8.03 -41.45 5.07
C THR A 26 -8.46 -42.36 6.23
N GLU A 27 -7.53 -43.09 6.87
CA GLU A 27 -7.82 -43.79 8.13
C GLU A 27 -7.77 -42.85 9.34
N ALA A 28 -6.79 -41.94 9.40
CA ALA A 28 -6.66 -40.99 10.50
C ALA A 28 -7.83 -39.97 10.58
N LEU A 29 -8.41 -39.59 9.44
CA LEU A 29 -9.59 -38.71 9.43
C LEU A 29 -10.88 -39.41 9.88
N ARG A 30 -10.95 -40.75 9.86
CA ARG A 30 -12.13 -41.51 10.34
C ARG A 30 -12.14 -41.67 11.86
N THR A 31 -11.03 -41.39 12.53
CA THR A 31 -10.90 -41.42 13.99
C THR A 31 -10.86 -40.03 14.63
N LEU A 32 -10.97 -38.96 13.85
CA LEU A 32 -11.09 -37.61 14.40
C LEU A 32 -12.39 -37.50 15.22
N ARG A 33 -12.21 -37.34 16.53
CA ARG A 33 -13.31 -37.18 17.47
C ARG A 33 -13.91 -35.79 17.38
N GLU A 34 -15.18 -35.67 17.77
CA GLU A 34 -15.84 -34.38 17.87
C GLU A 34 -15.13 -33.48 18.89
N TRP A 35 -14.98 -32.20 18.55
CA TRP A 35 -14.51 -31.18 19.49
C TRP A 35 -15.37 -31.22 20.77
N ASN A 36 -14.73 -31.33 21.93
CA ASN A 36 -15.31 -31.52 23.27
C ASN A 36 -15.73 -32.95 23.66
N ALA A 37 -15.40 -33.97 22.85
CA ALA A 37 -15.42 -35.33 23.37
C ALA A 37 -14.40 -35.46 24.52
N PRO A 38 -14.72 -36.19 25.61
CA PRO A 38 -13.74 -36.45 26.66
C PRO A 38 -12.52 -37.17 26.07
N ALA A 39 -11.33 -36.74 26.48
CA ALA A 39 -10.07 -37.32 26.03
C ALA A 39 -10.06 -38.83 26.34
N ALA A 40 -9.68 -39.67 25.38
CA ALA A 40 -9.45 -41.07 25.73
C ALA A 40 -8.06 -41.29 26.29
N SER A 41 -7.91 -42.43 26.94
CA SER A 41 -6.65 -42.91 27.49
C SER A 41 -5.50 -42.97 26.48
N ASP A 42 -5.77 -43.13 25.19
CA ASP A 42 -4.75 -43.13 24.12
C ASP A 42 -4.32 -41.72 23.68
N GLU A 43 -5.07 -40.69 24.03
CA GLU A 43 -4.73 -39.28 23.80
C GLU A 43 -4.00 -38.66 25.00
N LEU A 44 -4.02 -39.34 26.15
CA LEU A 44 -3.29 -38.94 27.34
C LEU A 44 -1.86 -39.46 27.25
N LEU A 45 -0.96 -38.61 26.74
CA LEU A 45 0.47 -38.86 26.80
C LEU A 45 0.95 -38.71 28.25
N GLU A 46 1.60 -39.73 28.79
CA GLU A 46 2.30 -39.61 30.07
C GLU A 46 3.52 -38.70 29.90
N ILE A 47 3.89 -37.93 30.93
CA ILE A 47 5.04 -37.02 30.89
C ILE A 47 6.33 -37.77 30.53
N ASP A 48 6.43 -39.03 30.92
CA ASP A 48 7.60 -39.88 30.68
C ASP A 48 7.67 -40.40 29.21
N ASP A 49 6.58 -40.32 28.46
CA ASP A 49 6.52 -40.70 27.03
C ASP A 49 6.80 -39.52 26.09
N LEU A 50 6.84 -38.29 26.62
CA LEU A 50 7.23 -37.12 25.84
C LEU A 50 8.74 -37.16 25.61
N GLU A 51 9.16 -37.07 24.34
CA GLU A 51 10.58 -36.84 24.03
C GLU A 51 11.04 -35.58 24.78
N GLU A 52 12.19 -35.70 25.48
CA GLU A 52 12.78 -34.56 26.18
C GLU A 52 12.94 -33.43 25.18
N PHE A 53 12.31 -32.29 25.49
CA PHE A 53 12.29 -31.14 24.62
C PHE A 53 13.74 -30.75 24.31
N GLN A 54 14.17 -31.01 23.08
CA GLN A 54 15.44 -30.49 22.60
C GLN A 54 15.27 -28.99 22.48
N SER A 55 15.70 -28.28 23.53
CA SER A 55 15.73 -26.83 23.57
C SER A 55 16.41 -26.36 22.29
N THR A 56 15.63 -25.80 21.38
CA THR A 56 16.19 -24.99 20.30
C THR A 56 16.92 -23.88 21.02
N ASP A 57 18.22 -23.77 20.80
CA ASP A 57 19.03 -22.70 21.35
C ASP A 57 18.34 -21.36 21.04
N LEU A 58 17.71 -20.74 22.04
CA LEU A 58 17.00 -19.47 21.87
C LEU A 58 17.95 -18.28 22.06
N GLU A 59 19.25 -18.50 22.25
CA GLU A 59 20.23 -17.42 22.38
C GLU A 59 20.25 -16.54 21.12
N TYR A 60 19.93 -17.08 19.94
CA TYR A 60 19.84 -16.28 18.71
C TYR A 60 18.71 -15.23 18.77
N LEU A 61 17.57 -15.54 19.38
CA LEU A 61 16.46 -14.59 19.54
C LEU A 61 16.84 -13.48 20.52
N LEU A 62 17.53 -13.82 21.60
CA LEU A 62 18.02 -12.85 22.58
C LEU A 62 19.11 -11.95 21.99
N ARG A 63 20.06 -12.48 21.21
CA ARG A 63 21.05 -11.68 20.47
C ARG A 63 20.38 -10.72 19.49
N TYR A 64 19.42 -11.20 18.71
CA TYR A 64 18.69 -10.36 17.76
C TYR A 64 17.93 -9.21 18.45
N ALA A 65 17.29 -9.48 19.59
CA ALA A 65 16.59 -8.44 20.35
C ALA A 65 17.54 -7.37 20.90
N VAL A 66 18.73 -7.76 21.37
CA VAL A 66 19.75 -6.82 21.87
C VAL A 66 20.29 -5.95 20.72
N GLU A 67 20.61 -6.54 19.57
CA GLU A 67 21.09 -5.78 18.41
C GLU A 67 20.04 -4.78 17.89
N GLN A 68 18.76 -5.15 17.89
CA GLN A 68 17.67 -4.24 17.52
C GLN A 68 17.53 -3.10 18.54
N ALA A 69 17.58 -3.42 19.83
CA ALA A 69 17.47 -2.42 20.89
C ALA A 69 18.64 -1.41 20.86
N ASP A 70 19.86 -1.86 20.54
CA ASP A 70 21.03 -0.98 20.43
C ASP A 70 20.95 -0.09 19.18
N ARG A 71 20.55 -0.62 18.02
CA ARG A 71 20.28 0.20 16.81
C ARG A 71 19.18 1.23 17.06
N GLU A 72 18.14 0.86 17.78
CA GLU A 72 17.04 1.75 18.10
C GLU A 72 17.44 2.80 19.16
N ARG A 73 18.27 2.45 20.15
CA ARG A 73 18.87 3.40 21.08
C ARG A 73 19.81 4.38 20.38
N GLU A 74 20.60 3.92 19.42
CA GLU A 74 21.49 4.80 18.64
C GLU A 74 20.69 5.80 17.81
N ARG A 75 19.54 5.37 17.27
CA ARG A 75 18.55 6.25 16.61
C ARG A 75 17.87 7.21 17.58
N GLN A 76 17.61 6.81 18.83
CA GLN A 76 16.86 7.60 19.82
C GLN A 76 17.72 8.47 20.76
N ALA A 77 19.01 8.21 20.93
CA ALA A 77 19.87 8.82 21.98
C ALA A 77 20.16 10.33 21.79
N ARG A 78 19.73 10.95 20.68
CA ARG A 78 19.72 12.40 20.55
C ARG A 78 18.29 12.90 20.38
N PRO A 79 17.65 13.44 21.44
CA PRO A 79 16.41 14.17 21.27
C PRO A 79 16.71 15.40 20.40
N ARG A 80 16.47 15.28 19.09
CA ARG A 80 16.68 16.35 18.10
C ARG A 80 15.83 17.54 18.54
N ARG A 81 16.49 18.61 19.00
CA ARG A 81 15.83 19.87 19.36
C ARG A 81 15.21 20.43 18.08
N ARG A 82 13.89 20.25 17.94
CA ARG A 82 13.09 20.76 16.82
C ARG A 82 13.28 22.27 16.70
N ARG A 83 14.10 22.73 15.75
CA ARG A 83 14.08 24.14 15.33
C ARG A 83 12.87 24.34 14.41
N ARG A 84 12.09 25.39 14.70
CA ARG A 84 11.01 25.83 13.81
C ARG A 84 11.65 26.38 12.55
N ILE A 85 11.52 25.67 11.44
CA ILE A 85 11.87 26.20 10.13
C ILE A 85 10.76 27.15 9.67
N ASN A 86 11.16 28.39 9.37
CA ASN A 86 10.32 29.37 8.67
C ASN A 86 10.49 29.15 7.16
N ALA A 87 10.15 27.96 6.65
CA ALA A 87 10.01 27.77 5.21
C ALA A 87 8.69 28.43 4.82
N GLY A 88 8.71 29.35 3.85
CA GLY A 88 7.52 30.02 3.35
C GLY A 88 6.47 29.07 2.72
N VAL A 89 6.78 27.77 2.63
CA VAL A 89 5.85 26.72 2.23
C VAL A 89 5.18 26.17 3.49
N PRO A 90 3.83 26.18 3.58
CA PRO A 90 3.13 25.63 4.74
C PRO A 90 3.54 24.18 4.95
N SER A 91 3.97 23.85 6.17
CA SER A 91 4.29 22.48 6.56
C SER A 91 3.13 21.56 6.17
N LEU A 92 3.43 20.52 5.40
CA LEU A 92 2.44 19.53 4.97
C LEU A 92 1.73 18.85 6.15
N TYR A 93 2.36 18.86 7.32
CA TYR A 93 1.78 18.41 8.57
C TYR A 93 0.44 19.11 8.89
N GLY A 94 0.31 20.40 8.55
CA GLY A 94 -0.92 21.17 8.72
C GLY A 94 -1.89 21.05 7.54
N LEU A 95 -1.46 20.45 6.42
CA LEU A 95 -2.28 20.33 5.24
C LEU A 95 -3.31 19.22 5.40
N ILE A 96 -2.87 18.07 5.90
CA ILE A 96 -3.70 16.88 6.14
C ILE A 96 -4.21 16.92 7.58
N PRO A 97 -5.53 16.78 7.81
CA PRO A 97 -6.09 16.80 9.15
C PRO A 97 -5.64 15.58 9.95
N ALA A 98 -5.31 15.79 11.23
CA ALA A 98 -5.01 14.72 12.17
C ALA A 98 -6.24 13.81 12.41
N PRO A 99 -6.03 12.52 12.73
CA PRO A 99 -4.75 11.81 12.83
C PRO A 99 -4.19 11.41 11.47
N HIS A 100 -2.87 11.50 11.33
CA HIS A 100 -2.12 11.12 10.13
C HIS A 100 -1.95 9.62 9.96
N TYR A 101 -2.23 8.85 11.01
CA TYR A 101 -2.28 7.40 10.96
C TYR A 101 -3.70 6.91 11.27
N ARG A 102 -4.20 6.01 10.42
CA ARG A 102 -5.44 5.27 10.62
C ARG A 102 -5.12 3.80 10.45
N GLY A 103 -5.10 3.09 11.58
CA GLY A 103 -4.98 1.63 11.58
C GLY A 103 -6.17 0.97 10.91
N GLN A 104 -6.06 -0.33 10.66
CA GLN A 104 -7.16 -1.11 10.10
C GLN A 104 -8.33 -1.12 11.08
N LEU A 105 -9.55 -0.88 10.60
CA LEU A 105 -10.72 -1.03 11.47
C LEU A 105 -10.83 -2.51 11.87
N PRO A 106 -11.30 -2.81 13.10
CA PRO A 106 -11.59 -4.17 13.51
C PRO A 106 -12.75 -4.69 12.68
N HIS A 107 -12.45 -5.41 11.61
CA HIS A 107 -13.46 -6.03 10.78
C HIS A 107 -13.68 -7.47 11.26
N GLN A 108 -14.94 -7.88 11.35
CA GLN A 108 -15.28 -9.30 11.21
C GLN A 108 -14.68 -9.82 9.89
N PRO A 109 -14.46 -11.14 9.71
CA PRO A 109 -14.03 -11.72 8.44
C PRO A 109 -15.07 -11.37 7.38
N GLN A 110 -14.90 -10.20 6.76
CA GLN A 110 -15.67 -9.80 5.62
C GLN A 110 -15.13 -10.70 4.53
N GLN A 111 -15.95 -11.69 4.15
CA GLN A 111 -15.91 -12.12 2.76
C GLN A 111 -15.93 -10.84 1.98
N ILE A 112 -14.80 -10.50 1.37
CA ILE A 112 -14.75 -9.41 0.43
C ILE A 112 -15.73 -9.85 -0.63
N GLN A 113 -16.92 -9.29 -0.53
CA GLN A 113 -17.78 -9.19 -1.67
C GLN A 113 -16.97 -8.26 -2.54
N LEU A 114 -16.08 -8.85 -3.35
CA LEU A 114 -15.72 -8.33 -4.63
C LEU A 114 -17.07 -8.27 -5.32
N LEU A 115 -17.86 -7.24 -4.97
CA LEU A 115 -19.06 -6.84 -5.68
C LEU A 115 -18.58 -6.94 -7.11
N PRO A 116 -19.22 -7.76 -7.96
CA PRO A 116 -18.73 -8.02 -9.31
C PRO A 116 -18.59 -6.65 -9.94
N LEU A 117 -17.37 -6.12 -9.86
CA LEU A 117 -17.04 -4.80 -10.31
C LEU A 117 -17.19 -5.01 -11.78
N LYS A 118 -18.24 -4.41 -12.35
CA LYS A 118 -18.45 -4.46 -13.79
C LYS A 118 -17.07 -4.25 -14.38
N PRO A 119 -16.50 -5.26 -15.07
CA PRO A 119 -15.15 -5.18 -15.62
C PRO A 119 -15.08 -3.82 -16.24
N TYR A 120 -14.12 -2.99 -15.83
CA TYR A 120 -14.12 -1.58 -16.18
C TYR A 120 -13.96 -1.49 -17.71
N SER A 121 -15.09 -1.56 -18.41
CA SER A 121 -15.19 -2.11 -19.77
C SER A 121 -14.72 -1.13 -20.83
N ARG A 122 -14.05 -0.05 -20.43
CA ARG A 122 -13.65 1.05 -21.31
C ARG A 122 -12.19 1.44 -21.22
N GLN A 123 -11.45 0.99 -20.20
CA GLN A 123 -9.99 1.09 -20.24
C GLN A 123 -9.42 -0.33 -20.40
N PRO A 124 -8.51 -0.54 -21.37
CA PRO A 124 -7.76 -1.78 -21.38
C PRO A 124 -7.08 -1.95 -20.02
N PRO A 125 -6.97 -3.19 -19.49
CA PRO A 125 -6.17 -3.42 -18.29
C PRO A 125 -4.80 -2.77 -18.50
N ILE A 126 -4.30 -2.08 -17.47
CA ILE A 126 -2.97 -1.48 -17.53
C ILE A 126 -2.00 -2.65 -17.70
N PRO A 127 -1.34 -2.78 -18.87
CA PRO A 127 -0.37 -3.84 -19.05
C PRO A 127 0.76 -3.55 -18.07
N LEU A 128 1.02 -4.51 -17.19
CA LEU A 128 2.27 -4.50 -16.45
C LEU A 128 3.39 -4.63 -17.47
N ALA A 129 4.45 -3.86 -17.28
CA ALA A 129 5.62 -3.99 -18.12
C ALA A 129 6.15 -5.43 -17.97
N SER A 130 6.62 -6.03 -19.07
CA SER A 130 6.97 -7.47 -19.11
C SER A 130 8.14 -7.85 -18.21
N ASP A 131 8.91 -6.86 -17.78
CA ASP A 131 9.99 -6.92 -16.81
C ASP A 131 9.51 -6.89 -15.35
N VAL A 132 8.26 -6.51 -15.09
CA VAL A 132 7.69 -6.49 -13.74
C VAL A 132 7.15 -7.88 -13.41
N ASP A 133 8.00 -8.70 -12.76
CA ASP A 133 7.57 -9.99 -12.25
C ASP A 133 6.82 -9.83 -10.92
N LEU A 134 5.50 -9.60 -11.00
CA LEU A 134 4.63 -9.67 -9.81
C LEU A 134 4.56 -11.08 -9.24
N SER A 135 4.97 -12.09 -10.01
CA SER A 135 5.00 -13.46 -9.54
C SER A 135 5.95 -13.52 -8.34
N GLU A 136 7.20 -13.05 -8.40
CA GLU A 136 8.12 -13.01 -7.23
C GLU A 136 7.53 -12.23 -6.04
N PHE A 137 6.88 -11.10 -6.30
CA PHE A 137 6.28 -10.28 -5.25
C PHE A 137 5.13 -11.00 -4.52
N PHE A 138 4.44 -11.92 -5.20
CA PHE A 138 3.30 -12.69 -4.68
C PHE A 138 3.55 -14.20 -4.51
N HIS A 139 4.65 -14.77 -5.04
CA HIS A 139 4.80 -16.22 -5.34
C HIS A 139 4.91 -17.08 -4.09
N GLU A 140 5.44 -16.50 -3.02
CA GLU A 140 5.72 -17.20 -1.77
C GLU A 140 5.00 -16.57 -0.58
N SER A 141 4.46 -15.37 -0.78
CA SER A 141 3.71 -14.67 0.24
C SER A 141 2.30 -15.22 0.34
N ASN A 142 1.98 -15.61 1.57
CA ASN A 142 0.64 -15.58 2.13
C ASN A 142 -0.22 -14.53 1.40
N ILE A 143 -1.37 -14.91 0.84
CA ILE A 143 -2.32 -13.98 0.20
C ILE A 143 -2.70 -12.82 1.13
N TYR A 144 -2.55 -13.01 2.44
CA TYR A 144 -2.75 -12.01 3.49
C TYR A 144 -1.49 -11.19 3.82
N ALA A 145 -0.43 -11.30 3.01
CA ALA A 145 0.75 -10.44 3.12
C ALA A 145 0.33 -8.99 2.99
N ARG A 146 0.93 -8.15 3.84
CA ARG A 146 0.63 -6.73 3.88
C ARG A 146 1.55 -6.00 2.90
N CYS A 147 0.94 -5.26 2.00
CA CYS A 147 1.64 -4.38 1.08
C CYS A 147 1.18 -2.93 1.33
N ALA A 148 1.90 -1.97 0.77
CA ALA A 148 1.50 -0.57 0.79
C ALA A 148 1.72 0.11 -0.56
N TRP A 149 0.73 0.87 -1.03
CA TRP A 149 0.96 1.83 -2.10
C TRP A 149 1.55 3.12 -1.54
N ILE A 150 2.60 3.62 -2.19
CA ILE A 150 3.21 4.93 -1.93
C ILE A 150 2.66 5.92 -2.96
N ILE A 151 1.98 6.96 -2.47
CA ILE A 151 1.48 8.08 -3.27
C ILE A 151 2.36 9.29 -2.92
N PRO A 152 3.29 9.71 -3.78
CA PRO A 152 4.16 10.84 -3.48
C PRO A 152 3.36 12.14 -3.54
N VAL A 153 3.55 12.98 -2.53
CA VAL A 153 2.97 14.32 -2.38
C VAL A 153 4.00 15.38 -2.72
N ARG A 154 5.25 15.20 -2.28
CA ARG A 154 6.38 16.08 -2.59
C ARG A 154 7.69 15.28 -2.52
N GLY A 155 8.60 15.51 -3.46
CA GLY A 155 9.90 14.83 -3.52
C GLY A 155 10.00 13.77 -4.62
N HIS A 156 11.12 13.06 -4.64
CA HIS A 156 11.45 12.02 -5.62
C HIS A 156 11.58 10.66 -4.92
N PRO A 157 10.63 9.71 -5.10
CA PRO A 157 10.77 8.40 -4.49
C PRO A 157 12.03 7.69 -5.00
N PRO A 158 12.77 6.97 -4.14
CA PRO A 158 14.08 6.39 -4.48
C PRO A 158 14.01 5.22 -5.47
N TRP A 159 12.81 4.76 -5.83
CA TRP A 159 12.64 3.66 -6.76
C TRP A 159 12.70 4.13 -8.21
N GLU A 160 13.51 3.44 -9.00
CA GLU A 160 13.74 3.77 -10.40
C GLU A 160 12.44 3.82 -11.20
N GLY A 161 12.24 4.93 -11.91
CA GLY A 161 11.06 5.15 -12.74
C GLY A 161 9.79 5.50 -11.98
N SER A 162 9.83 5.65 -10.66
CA SER A 162 8.71 6.23 -9.90
C SER A 162 8.41 7.65 -10.41
N THR A 163 7.15 8.06 -10.35
CA THR A 163 6.79 9.44 -10.74
C THR A 163 6.96 10.37 -9.53
N PRO A 164 7.88 11.35 -9.56
CA PRO A 164 8.04 12.32 -8.49
C PRO A 164 6.80 13.21 -8.33
N ALA A 165 6.73 13.90 -7.21
CA ALA A 165 5.63 14.82 -6.91
C ALA A 165 6.12 16.18 -6.44
N ARG A 166 5.32 17.21 -6.70
CA ARG A 166 5.56 18.56 -6.19
C ARG A 166 4.25 19.27 -5.87
N ILE A 167 4.33 20.21 -4.94
CA ILE A 167 3.23 21.10 -4.60
C ILE A 167 3.40 22.40 -5.39
N VAL A 168 2.29 22.87 -5.95
CA VAL A 168 2.19 24.10 -6.72
C VAL A 168 1.16 24.99 -6.03
N ASP A 169 1.50 26.26 -5.81
CA ASP A 169 0.61 27.26 -5.20
C ASP A 169 -0.43 27.83 -6.20
N SER A 170 -0.60 27.17 -7.35
CA SER A 170 -1.48 27.62 -8.42
C SER A 170 -2.82 26.91 -8.35
N ASP A 171 -3.90 27.70 -8.40
CA ASP A 171 -5.27 27.20 -8.54
C ASP A 171 -5.62 26.85 -9.99
N ASP A 172 -4.70 27.02 -10.95
CA ASP A 172 -4.95 26.68 -12.34
C ASP A 172 -5.08 25.15 -12.50
N PRO A 173 -6.27 24.61 -12.83
CA PRO A 173 -6.48 23.19 -13.01
C PRO A 173 -5.61 22.57 -14.10
N ARG A 174 -5.11 23.37 -15.04
CA ARG A 174 -4.23 22.89 -16.11
C ARG A 174 -2.86 22.48 -15.60
N GLN A 175 -2.43 23.04 -14.47
CA GLN A 175 -1.14 22.74 -13.85
C GLN A 175 -1.20 21.50 -12.94
N LEU A 176 -2.38 20.94 -12.66
CA LEU A 176 -2.56 19.83 -11.72
C LEU A 176 -2.54 18.45 -12.38
N GLY A 177 -2.10 17.44 -11.63
CA GLY A 177 -1.98 16.05 -12.05
C GLY A 177 -0.63 15.74 -12.70
N VAL A 178 -0.52 14.62 -13.42
CA VAL A 178 0.73 14.22 -14.08
C VAL A 178 1.05 15.18 -15.23
N ARG A 179 2.22 15.81 -15.16
CA ARG A 179 2.72 16.79 -16.12
C ARG A 179 4.19 16.57 -16.43
N SER A 180 4.54 16.72 -17.71
CA SER A 180 5.93 16.77 -18.13
C SER A 180 6.54 18.12 -17.74
N VAL A 181 7.55 18.09 -16.87
CA VAL A 181 8.29 19.28 -16.42
C VAL A 181 9.68 19.24 -17.06
N GLU A 182 10.14 20.39 -17.54
CA GLU A 182 11.50 20.54 -18.05
C GLU A 182 12.44 20.68 -16.84
N THR A 183 13.39 19.76 -16.72
CA THR A 183 14.42 19.79 -15.68
C THR A 183 15.53 20.76 -16.13
N THR A 184 16.09 21.55 -15.21
CA THR A 184 17.11 22.57 -15.55
C THR A 184 18.37 21.99 -16.21
N ASP A 185 18.64 20.72 -15.95
CA ASP A 185 19.94 20.11 -16.24
C ASP A 185 19.89 19.18 -17.47
N SER A 186 18.69 18.85 -17.97
CA SER A 186 18.49 17.88 -19.04
C SER A 186 17.36 18.30 -19.99
N GLU A 187 17.56 18.16 -21.30
CA GLU A 187 16.49 18.34 -22.32
C GLU A 187 15.36 17.29 -22.21
N THR A 188 15.51 16.31 -21.33
CA THR A 188 14.53 15.25 -21.07
C THR A 188 13.38 15.76 -20.21
N LYS A 189 12.15 15.60 -20.71
CA LYS A 189 10.94 15.94 -19.98
C LYS A 189 10.52 14.78 -19.09
N GLU A 190 10.60 14.98 -17.78
CA GLU A 190 10.19 13.98 -16.81
C GLU A 190 8.75 14.22 -16.32
N PRO A 191 7.96 13.16 -16.09
CA PRO A 191 6.62 13.30 -15.53
C PRO A 191 6.68 13.60 -14.03
N TYR A 192 5.91 14.59 -13.57
CA TYR A 192 5.70 14.94 -12.17
C TYR A 192 4.22 14.96 -11.85
N ILE A 193 3.84 14.45 -10.67
CA ILE A 193 2.52 14.69 -10.10
C ILE A 193 2.51 16.09 -9.48
N CYS A 194 1.77 17.01 -10.09
CA CYS A 194 1.60 18.36 -9.57
C CYS A 194 0.35 18.45 -8.71
N TRP A 195 0.53 18.71 -7.42
CA TRP A 195 -0.54 18.87 -6.43
C TRP A 195 -0.74 20.35 -6.11
N ASN A 196 -1.97 20.74 -5.78
CA ASN A 196 -2.20 21.93 -4.96
C ASN A 196 -2.64 21.49 -3.55
N PRO A 197 -2.58 22.38 -2.55
CA PRO A 197 -3.01 22.08 -1.18
C PRO A 197 -4.38 21.40 -1.08
N ASP A 198 -5.36 21.89 -1.84
CA ASP A 198 -6.72 21.37 -1.82
C ASP A 198 -6.85 19.98 -2.45
N ALA A 199 -6.07 19.65 -3.47
CA ALA A 199 -6.07 18.32 -4.07
C ALA A 199 -5.48 17.28 -3.11
N VAL A 200 -4.46 17.64 -2.32
CA VAL A 200 -3.90 16.74 -1.29
C VAL A 200 -4.93 16.47 -0.19
N ARG A 201 -5.66 17.50 0.26
CA ARG A 201 -6.78 17.30 1.21
C ARG A 201 -7.86 16.42 0.60
N ALA A 202 -8.26 16.70 -0.64
CA ALA A 202 -9.31 15.96 -1.32
C ALA A 202 -8.95 14.48 -1.54
N VAL A 203 -7.68 14.16 -1.84
CA VAL A 203 -7.26 12.74 -1.96
C VAL A 203 -7.22 12.07 -0.60
N TRP A 204 -6.81 12.77 0.46
CA TRP A 204 -6.86 12.24 1.82
C TRP A 204 -8.29 11.96 2.28
N ASP A 205 -9.21 12.90 2.10
CA ASP A 205 -10.63 12.74 2.44
C ASP A 205 -11.29 11.61 1.64
N PHE A 206 -10.90 11.47 0.36
CA PHE A 206 -11.29 10.33 -0.45
C PHE A 206 -10.81 9.01 0.15
N LEU A 207 -9.54 8.90 0.54
CA LEU A 207 -8.98 7.71 1.17
C LEU A 207 -9.65 7.41 2.52
N LEU A 208 -9.93 8.43 3.32
CA LEU A 208 -10.67 8.28 4.58
C LEU A 208 -12.09 7.75 4.36
N THR A 209 -12.81 8.31 3.39
CA THR A 209 -14.15 7.84 2.99
C THR A 209 -14.08 6.40 2.51
N PHE A 210 -13.04 6.08 1.73
CA PHE A 210 -12.81 4.74 1.21
C PHE A 210 -12.51 3.73 2.33
N HIS A 211 -11.72 4.12 3.33
CA HIS A 211 -11.41 3.36 4.53
C HIS A 211 -12.66 3.13 5.42
N GLN A 212 -13.44 4.17 5.68
CA GLN A 212 -14.65 4.10 6.52
C GLN A 212 -15.75 3.23 5.91
N ASN A 213 -15.83 3.17 4.58
CA ASN A 213 -16.84 2.37 3.89
C ASN A 213 -16.56 0.85 3.94
N GLY A 214 -15.35 0.41 4.31
CA GLY A 214 -14.98 -1.01 4.46
C GLY A 214 -15.07 -1.86 3.17
N ARG A 215 -15.32 -1.27 2.00
CA ARG A 215 -15.62 -2.02 0.77
C ARG A 215 -14.45 -2.83 0.20
N PHE A 216 -13.23 -2.53 0.63
CA PHE A 216 -12.00 -3.14 0.11
C PHE A 216 -11.22 -3.87 1.19
N GLY A 217 -11.93 -4.31 2.23
CA GLY A 217 -11.31 -4.98 3.36
C GLY A 217 -10.46 -4.03 4.21
N PRO A 218 -9.58 -4.58 5.05
CA PRO A 218 -8.80 -3.81 6.01
C PRO A 218 -7.69 -3.04 5.31
N ILE A 219 -7.95 -1.77 5.00
CA ILE A 219 -6.91 -0.83 4.59
C ILE A 219 -6.45 0.00 5.78
N GLY A 220 -5.16 0.29 5.86
CA GLY A 220 -4.57 1.27 6.77
C GLY A 220 -4.09 2.48 5.99
N LEU A 221 -4.04 3.65 6.62
CA LEU A 221 -3.55 4.88 6.02
C LEU A 221 -2.47 5.50 6.91
N ALA A 222 -1.39 5.95 6.31
CA ALA A 222 -0.40 6.79 6.97
C ALA A 222 0.00 7.94 6.05
N PHE A 223 0.16 9.13 6.63
CA PHE A 223 0.85 10.23 5.98
C PHE A 223 2.20 10.44 6.68
N GLU A 224 3.27 10.35 5.91
CA GLU A 224 4.64 10.48 6.41
C GLU A 224 5.26 11.72 5.76
N PRO A 225 5.28 12.86 6.47
CA PRO A 225 5.95 14.04 5.99
C PRO A 225 7.47 13.93 6.24
N VAL A 226 8.24 14.51 5.32
CA VAL A 226 9.69 14.69 5.47
C VAL A 226 9.94 15.46 6.76
N LEU A 227 10.78 14.88 7.61
CA LEU A 227 11.30 15.57 8.76
C LEU A 227 12.57 16.25 8.29
N ASP A 228 12.58 17.58 8.26
CA ASP A 228 13.74 18.37 7.87
C ASP A 228 14.99 17.86 8.63
N SER A 229 15.86 17.12 7.93
CA SER A 229 17.12 16.63 8.45
C SER A 229 18.13 17.76 8.30
N GLU A 230 18.70 18.24 9.42
CA GLU A 230 19.62 19.40 9.45
C GLU A 230 20.98 19.12 8.78
N THR A 231 21.10 18.04 8.01
CA THR A 231 22.34 17.61 7.36
C THR A 231 22.31 17.99 5.89
N ASP A 232 23.13 18.98 5.51
CA ASP A 232 23.30 19.47 4.13
C ASP A 232 23.83 18.40 3.13
N GLU A 233 24.07 17.18 3.59
CA GLU A 233 24.39 16.03 2.74
C GLU A 233 23.07 15.34 2.34
N VAL A 234 22.41 15.90 1.33
CA VAL A 234 21.19 15.34 0.73
C VAL A 234 21.59 14.14 -0.13
N SER A 235 21.72 12.97 0.49
CA SER A 235 21.67 11.70 -0.23
C SER A 235 20.21 11.43 -0.60
N GLY A 236 19.76 11.96 -1.75
CA GLY A 236 18.38 11.87 -2.26
C GLY A 236 17.91 10.45 -2.66
N ASP A 237 18.51 9.43 -2.06
CA ASP A 237 18.22 8.01 -2.30
C ASP A 237 17.38 7.40 -1.16
N GLU A 238 17.01 8.19 -0.15
CA GLU A 238 16.19 7.73 0.97
C GLU A 238 14.73 8.17 0.87
N LEU A 239 13.83 7.27 1.29
CA LEU A 239 12.40 7.55 1.36
C LEU A 239 12.07 8.68 2.33
N ASP A 240 12.97 8.96 3.27
CA ASP A 240 12.85 9.99 4.29
C ASP A 240 12.84 11.42 3.71
N ASP A 241 13.28 11.59 2.46
CA ASP A 241 13.30 12.87 1.72
C ASP A 241 12.02 13.11 0.90
N VAL A 242 11.02 12.23 1.02
CA VAL A 242 9.76 12.32 0.26
C VAL A 242 8.57 12.42 1.22
N ASP A 243 7.69 13.39 0.98
CA ASP A 243 6.39 13.40 1.63
C ASP A 243 5.46 12.49 0.84
N TYR A 244 4.87 11.50 1.50
CA TYR A 244 3.98 10.56 0.82
C TYR A 244 2.84 10.09 1.71
N ILE A 245 1.82 9.58 1.03
CA ILE A 245 0.72 8.84 1.66
C ILE A 245 0.96 7.35 1.42
N LYS A 246 1.02 6.57 2.50
CA LYS A 246 1.03 5.11 2.51
C LYS A 246 -0.39 4.59 2.65
N VAL A 247 -0.79 3.72 1.72
CA VAL A 247 -2.07 3.00 1.77
C VAL A 247 -1.76 1.52 1.97
N TYR A 248 -1.86 1.05 3.21
CA TYR A 248 -1.64 -0.35 3.57
C TYR A 248 -2.85 -1.21 3.17
N HIS A 249 -2.59 -2.39 2.61
CA HIS A 249 -3.63 -3.34 2.19
C HIS A 249 -3.09 -4.77 2.14
N GLU A 250 -3.96 -5.72 1.83
CA GLU A 250 -3.57 -7.12 1.58
C GLU A 250 -3.12 -7.28 0.12
N ALA A 251 -2.18 -8.18 -0.12
CA ALA A 251 -1.51 -8.35 -1.41
C ALA A 251 -2.47 -8.54 -2.60
N TYR A 252 -3.54 -9.34 -2.45
CA TYR A 252 -4.50 -9.57 -3.55
C TYR A 252 -5.36 -8.32 -3.89
N LEU A 253 -5.36 -7.28 -3.03
CA LEU A 253 -6.07 -6.02 -3.29
C LEU A 253 -5.23 -5.00 -4.07
N SER A 254 -3.92 -5.24 -4.25
CA SER A 254 -2.97 -4.26 -4.78
C SER A 254 -3.45 -3.63 -6.08
N MET A 255 -3.77 -4.46 -7.08
CA MET A 255 -4.17 -3.98 -8.41
C MET A 255 -5.58 -3.38 -8.41
N TYR A 256 -6.44 -3.81 -7.49
CA TYR A 256 -7.74 -3.18 -7.34
C TYR A 256 -7.60 -1.75 -6.82
N LEU A 257 -6.81 -1.55 -5.76
CA LEU A 257 -6.55 -0.23 -5.21
C LEU A 257 -5.84 0.67 -6.22
N ARG A 258 -4.87 0.13 -6.98
CA ARG A 258 -4.24 0.85 -8.10
C ARG A 258 -5.25 1.44 -9.06
N ASN A 259 -6.22 0.62 -9.50
CA ASN A 259 -7.28 1.07 -10.42
C ASN A 259 -8.16 2.15 -9.79
N VAL A 260 -8.49 2.03 -8.50
CA VAL A 260 -9.26 3.06 -7.80
C VAL A 260 -8.50 4.38 -7.73
N LEU A 261 -7.20 4.34 -7.46
CA LEU A 261 -6.34 5.52 -7.45
C LEU A 261 -6.27 6.16 -8.85
N ASP A 262 -6.10 5.39 -9.93
CA ASP A 262 -6.09 5.91 -11.31
C ASP A 262 -7.43 6.57 -11.71
N LEU A 263 -8.54 6.01 -11.22
CA LEU A 263 -9.88 6.50 -11.50
C LEU A 263 -10.28 7.72 -10.66
N TRP A 264 -9.61 7.96 -9.55
CA TRP A 264 -9.91 9.10 -8.70
C TRP A 264 -9.68 10.41 -9.47
N SER A 265 -10.60 11.36 -9.27
CA SER A 265 -10.55 12.65 -9.94
C SER A 265 -10.81 13.79 -8.98
N TYR A 266 -9.92 14.77 -8.98
CA TYR A 266 -10.06 16.02 -8.26
C TYR A 266 -10.97 16.99 -9.02
N THR A 267 -11.79 17.75 -8.29
CA THR A 267 -12.67 18.78 -8.85
C THR A 267 -12.37 20.10 -8.15
N PRO A 268 -11.62 21.01 -8.79
CA PRO A 268 -11.28 22.31 -8.24
C PRO A 268 -12.54 23.12 -7.92
N GLY A 269 -12.56 23.83 -6.79
CA GLY A 269 -13.64 24.76 -6.45
C GLY A 269 -14.96 24.10 -6.04
N SER A 270 -14.96 22.84 -5.61
CA SER A 270 -16.15 22.19 -5.02
C SER A 270 -16.73 22.96 -3.82
N ASN A 271 -15.97 23.86 -3.20
CA ASN A 271 -16.41 24.69 -2.08
C ASN A 271 -17.00 26.04 -2.50
N ALA A 272 -17.22 26.28 -3.80
CA ALA A 272 -17.87 27.49 -4.28
C ALA A 272 -19.29 27.54 -3.68
N GLY A 273 -19.55 28.58 -2.88
CA GLY A 273 -20.75 28.71 -2.07
C GLY A 273 -22.07 28.61 -2.85
N PRO A 274 -23.20 28.49 -2.13
CA PRO A 274 -24.53 28.35 -2.71
C PRO A 274 -24.87 29.58 -3.56
N GLY A 275 -24.64 29.50 -4.87
CA GLY A 275 -24.81 30.62 -5.80
C GLY A 275 -23.88 30.60 -7.01
N ALA A 276 -22.80 29.80 -6.99
CA ALA A 276 -21.96 29.63 -8.17
C ALA A 276 -22.71 28.90 -9.28
N SER A 277 -22.84 29.56 -10.45
CA SER A 277 -23.51 29.02 -11.63
C SER A 277 -22.99 27.62 -11.97
N HIS A 278 -23.92 26.71 -12.28
CA HIS A 278 -23.71 25.28 -12.52
C HIS A 278 -22.94 25.01 -13.85
N ARG A 279 -21.72 25.53 -13.97
CA ARG A 279 -20.83 25.20 -15.07
C ARG A 279 -20.20 23.84 -14.75
N PRO A 280 -20.20 22.86 -15.68
CA PRO A 280 -19.59 21.56 -15.43
C PRO A 280 -18.12 21.77 -15.07
N SER A 281 -17.75 21.46 -13.84
CA SER A 281 -16.39 21.56 -13.37
C SER A 281 -15.55 20.47 -14.04
N ASN A 282 -14.39 20.87 -14.58
CA ASN A 282 -13.48 19.93 -15.22
C ASN A 282 -12.88 19.03 -14.14
N LYS A 283 -13.17 17.74 -14.21
CA LYS A 283 -12.57 16.72 -13.35
C LYS A 283 -11.14 16.42 -13.83
N ILE A 284 -10.21 16.38 -12.90
CA ILE A 284 -8.79 16.15 -13.16
C ILE A 284 -8.40 14.81 -12.55
N ARG A 285 -7.97 13.85 -13.37
CA ARG A 285 -7.40 12.60 -12.86
C ARG A 285 -5.95 12.84 -12.45
N MET A 286 -5.74 13.11 -11.16
CA MET A 286 -4.45 13.58 -10.64
C MET A 286 -3.33 12.56 -10.86
N MET A 287 -3.63 11.27 -10.69
CA MET A 287 -2.65 10.19 -10.74
C MET A 287 -2.67 9.44 -12.09
N LYS A 288 -3.41 9.92 -13.09
CA LYS A 288 -3.49 9.22 -14.38
C LYS A 288 -2.14 9.22 -15.09
N GLY A 289 -1.60 8.01 -15.30
CA GLY A 289 -0.28 7.80 -15.88
C GLY A 289 0.90 7.97 -14.91
N ALA A 290 0.63 8.12 -13.61
CA ALA A 290 1.67 8.17 -12.58
C ALA A 290 2.15 6.75 -12.26
N ARG A 291 3.46 6.52 -12.29
CA ARG A 291 4.10 5.29 -11.82
C ARG A 291 4.21 5.35 -10.29
N LEU A 292 3.33 4.62 -9.59
CA LEU A 292 3.33 4.56 -8.13
C LEU A 292 4.12 3.34 -7.65
N VAL A 293 4.57 3.36 -6.41
CA VAL A 293 5.38 2.29 -5.84
C VAL A 293 4.51 1.39 -4.96
N LEU A 294 4.56 0.08 -5.22
CA LEU A 294 4.00 -0.95 -4.35
C LEU A 294 5.13 -1.51 -3.48
N VAL A 295 5.02 -1.36 -2.17
CA VAL A 295 6.05 -1.78 -1.19
C VAL A 295 5.58 -2.99 -0.40
N LYS A 296 6.50 -3.92 -0.15
CA LYS A 296 6.34 -5.09 0.73
C LYS A 296 7.68 -5.36 1.41
N ASP A 297 7.68 -5.46 2.74
CA ASP A 297 8.87 -5.79 3.54
C ASP A 297 10.12 -4.89 3.29
N GLY A 298 9.90 -3.67 2.79
CA GLY A 298 10.97 -2.70 2.46
C GLY A 298 11.32 -2.66 0.98
N ASP A 299 11.01 -3.72 0.23
CA ASP A 299 11.20 -3.77 -1.21
C ASP A 299 10.04 -3.08 -1.93
N GLY A 300 10.35 -2.26 -2.94
CA GLY A 300 9.36 -1.50 -3.68
C GLY A 300 9.47 -1.70 -5.19
N ILE A 301 8.33 -1.83 -5.84
CA ILE A 301 8.22 -2.01 -7.30
C ILE A 301 7.38 -0.88 -7.88
N CYS A 302 7.88 -0.22 -8.92
CA CYS A 302 7.17 0.81 -9.65
C CYS A 302 6.15 0.22 -10.63
N ILE A 303 4.89 0.63 -10.50
CA ILE A 303 3.78 0.15 -11.33
C ILE A 303 3.07 1.34 -11.97
N ALA A 304 2.91 1.27 -13.29
CA ALA A 304 2.29 2.30 -14.14
C ALA A 304 0.76 2.32 -14.08
#